data_AF-A0A1R1SNC5-F1
#
_entry.id   AF-A0A1R1SNC5-F1
#
_cell.length_a   1.000
_cell.length_b   1.000
_cell.length_c   1.000
_cell.angle_alpha   90.00
_cell.angle_beta   90.00
_cell.angle_gamma   90.00
#
_symmetry.space_group_name_H-M   'P 1'
#
loop_
_entity.id
_entity.type
_entity.pdbx_description
1 polymer ?
#
loop_
_entity_poly.entity_id
_entity_poly.type
_entity_poly.pdbx_seq_one_letter_code
_entity_poly.pdbx_strand_id
1 'polypeptide(L)'
;MWSATEDRSELLASCYRESLRVADDLGARTVAFPAVSTGVYRWPMEDAARIAVETVRATDTGVEEVRFVLFDEPAYQAFAAHAG
;
A
#
# COMPACT_ATOMS: atom_id res chain seq x y z
N MET A 1 0.39 2.10 -11.68
CA MET A 1 0.08 2.68 -13.00
C MET A 1 -0.32 4.14 -12.80
N TRP A 2 0.60 5.10 -12.89
CA TRP A 2 0.33 6.53 -12.63
C TRP A 2 -0.05 7.28 -13.90
N SER A 3 -0.85 8.33 -13.76
CA SER A 3 -1.16 9.31 -14.79
C SER A 3 -1.12 10.70 -14.17
N ALA A 4 -0.51 11.66 -14.85
CA ALA A 4 -0.56 13.07 -14.44
C ALA A 4 -1.94 13.72 -14.66
N THR A 5 -2.83 13.05 -15.38
CA THR A 5 -4.12 13.58 -15.85
C THR A 5 -5.33 12.81 -15.33
N GLU A 6 -5.13 11.62 -14.75
CA GLU A 6 -6.20 10.79 -14.19
C GLU A 6 -5.87 10.42 -12.75
N ASP A 7 -6.83 10.64 -11.85
CA ASP A 7 -6.74 10.12 -10.49
C ASP A 7 -6.87 8.60 -10.53
N ARG A 8 -5.77 7.92 -10.22
CA ARG A 8 -5.69 6.46 -10.14
C ARG A 8 -5.52 5.98 -8.70
N SER A 9 -5.84 6.82 -7.72
CA SER A 9 -5.65 6.52 -6.30
C SER A 9 -6.50 5.32 -5.91
N GLU A 10 -7.70 5.24 -6.48
CA GLU A 10 -8.60 4.11 -6.29
C GLU A 10 -8.07 2.80 -6.89
N LEU A 11 -7.30 2.87 -7.98
CA LEU A 11 -6.64 1.70 -8.55
C LEU A 11 -5.49 1.22 -7.66
N LEU A 12 -4.76 2.15 -7.03
CA LEU A 12 -3.73 1.79 -6.06
C LEU A 12 -4.35 1.19 -4.80
N ALA A 13 -5.43 1.80 -4.29
CA ALA A 13 -6.18 1.29 -3.14
C ALA A 13 -6.76 -0.10 -3.42
N SER A 14 -7.34 -0.33 -4.61
CA SER A 14 -7.91 -1.63 -4.95
C SER A 14 -6.88 -2.75 -4.96
N CYS A 15 -5.62 -2.48 -5.36
CA CYS A 15 -4.54 -3.46 -5.25
C CYS A 15 -4.32 -3.95 -3.82
N TYR A 16 -4.36 -3.05 -2.83
CA TYR A 16 -4.21 -3.43 -1.43
C TYR A 16 -5.42 -4.21 -0.91
N ARG A 17 -6.64 -3.75 -1.22
CA ARG A 17 -7.88 -4.43 -0.80
C ARG A 17 -7.99 -5.85 -1.36
N GLU A 18 -7.73 -6.02 -2.65
CA GLU A 18 -7.78 -7.35 -3.27
C GLU A 18 -6.69 -8.27 -2.72
N SER A 19 -5.50 -7.74 -2.42
CA SER A 19 -4.44 -8.54 -1.81
C SER A 19 -4.79 -9.00 -0.40
N LEU A 20 -5.43 -8.15 0.41
CA LEU A 20 -5.93 -8.51 1.74
C LEU A 20 -7.07 -9.54 1.65
N ARG A 21 -8.01 -9.35 0.70
CA ARG A 21 -9.06 -10.34 0.44
C ARG A 21 -8.50 -11.72 0.09
N VAL A 22 -7.48 -11.76 -0.77
CA VAL A 22 -6.80 -13.03 -1.11
C VAL A 22 -6.06 -13.60 0.11
N ALA A 23 -5.45 -12.77 0.95
CA ALA A 23 -4.82 -13.22 2.18
C ALA A 23 -5.85 -13.87 3.14
N ASP A 24 -7.03 -13.27 3.25
CA ASP A 24 -8.14 -13.82 4.04
C ASP A 24 -8.63 -15.16 3.49
N ASP A 25 -8.82 -15.27 2.17
CA ASP A 25 -9.19 -16.52 1.49
C ASP A 25 -8.16 -17.64 1.76
N LEU A 26 -6.89 -17.27 1.95
CA LEU A 26 -5.80 -18.19 2.26
C LEU A 26 -5.63 -18.46 3.77
N GLY A 27 -6.36 -17.75 4.64
CA GLY A 27 -6.18 -17.80 6.09
C GLY A 27 -4.82 -17.25 6.56
N ALA A 28 -4.21 -16.36 5.77
CA ALA A 28 -2.94 -15.74 6.11
C ALA A 28 -3.14 -14.64 7.16
N ARG A 29 -2.37 -14.69 8.26
CA ARG A 29 -2.40 -13.66 9.30
C ARG A 29 -1.40 -12.52 9.09
N THR A 30 -0.46 -12.69 8.16
CA THR A 30 0.61 -11.71 7.91
C THR A 30 0.83 -11.49 6.42
N VAL A 31 0.96 -10.23 6.00
CA VAL A 31 1.21 -9.86 4.59
C VAL A 31 2.35 -8.86 4.49
N ALA A 32 3.24 -9.04 3.52
CA ALA A 32 4.30 -8.10 3.18
C ALA A 32 4.03 -7.47 1.80
N PHE A 33 3.95 -6.14 1.74
CA PHE A 33 3.78 -5.39 0.50
C PHE A 33 5.08 -4.67 0.12
N PRO A 34 5.48 -4.67 -1.17
CA PRO A 34 6.43 -3.68 -1.65
C PRO A 34 5.77 -2.29 -1.73
N ALA A 35 6.54 -1.23 -1.95
CA ALA A 35 6.00 0.08 -2.31
C ALA A 35 5.34 0.05 -3.70
N VAL A 36 4.07 -0.37 -3.78
CA VAL A 36 3.36 -0.57 -5.05
C VAL A 36 3.28 0.74 -5.83
N SER A 37 3.64 0.68 -7.13
CA SER A 37 3.52 1.79 -8.08
C SER A 37 4.43 3.02 -7.84
N THR A 38 5.45 2.93 -6.98
CA THR A 38 6.42 4.03 -6.71
C THR A 38 7.65 4.03 -7.63
N GLY A 39 7.89 2.96 -8.40
CA GLY A 39 8.99 2.84 -9.36
C GLY A 39 8.69 3.51 -10.72
N VAL A 40 8.51 2.70 -11.77
CA VAL A 40 8.31 3.12 -13.18
C VAL A 40 7.21 4.17 -13.38
N TYR A 41 6.27 4.24 -12.45
CA TYR A 41 5.10 5.10 -12.54
C TYR A 41 5.28 6.49 -11.90
N ARG A 42 6.36 6.82 -11.20
CA ARG A 42 6.57 8.18 -10.62
C ARG A 42 5.43 8.71 -9.73
N TRP A 43 4.69 7.83 -9.07
CA TRP A 43 3.72 8.28 -8.06
C TRP A 43 4.46 9.01 -6.93
N PRO A 44 4.02 10.21 -6.48
CA PRO A 44 4.65 10.89 -5.35
C PRO A 44 4.69 9.98 -4.12
N MET A 45 5.88 9.72 -3.57
CA MET A 45 6.07 8.71 -2.52
C MET A 45 5.14 8.94 -1.31
N GLU A 46 4.94 10.19 -0.91
CA GLU A 46 4.03 10.55 0.19
C GLU A 46 2.57 10.17 -0.10
N ASP A 47 2.06 10.47 -1.29
CA ASP A 47 0.68 10.08 -1.65
C ASP A 47 0.53 8.56 -1.74
N ALA A 48 1.54 7.87 -2.29
CA ALA A 48 1.51 6.41 -2.36
C ALA A 48 1.51 5.79 -0.96
N ALA A 49 2.33 6.32 -0.06
CA ALA A 49 2.42 5.90 1.34
C ALA A 49 1.10 6.13 2.08
N ARG A 50 0.52 7.33 1.94
CA ARG A 50 -0.77 7.68 2.52
C ARG A 50 -1.87 6.72 2.05
N ILE A 51 -2.04 6.57 0.72
CA ILE A 51 -3.07 5.70 0.14
C ILE A 51 -2.88 4.25 0.61
N ALA A 52 -1.64 3.76 0.61
CA ALA A 52 -1.33 2.39 1.04
C ALA A 52 -1.72 2.14 2.50
N VAL A 53 -1.26 3.01 3.41
CA VAL A 53 -1.49 2.83 4.85
C VAL A 53 -2.95 3.05 5.21
N GLU A 54 -3.59 4.10 4.68
CA GLU A 54 -5.02 4.37 4.89
C GLU A 54 -5.88 3.21 4.39
N THR A 55 -5.59 2.70 3.19
CA THR A 55 -6.35 1.59 2.62
C THR A 55 -6.22 0.32 3.46
N VAL A 56 -4.98 -0.05 3.84
CA VAL A 56 -4.76 -1.26 4.66
C VAL A 56 -5.47 -1.13 6.00
N ARG A 57 -5.42 0.03 6.67
CA ARG A 57 -6.09 0.25 7.95
C ARG A 57 -7.61 0.27 7.86
N ALA A 58 -8.16 0.77 6.76
CA ALA A 58 -9.60 0.87 6.55
C ALA A 58 -10.24 -0.42 6.02
N THR A 59 -9.43 -1.38 5.55
CA THR A 59 -9.93 -2.65 5.01
C THR A 59 -10.20 -3.61 6.16
N ASP A 60 -11.42 -4.11 6.24
CA ASP A 60 -11.76 -5.21 7.16
C ASP A 60 -11.10 -6.50 6.66
N THR A 61 -10.26 -7.11 7.50
CA THR A 61 -9.43 -8.26 7.14
C THR A 61 -9.04 -9.05 8.39
N GLY A 62 -8.80 -10.35 8.23
CA GLY A 62 -8.26 -11.24 9.26
C GLY A 62 -6.74 -11.17 9.39
N VAL A 63 -6.07 -10.37 8.56
CA VAL A 63 -4.63 -10.11 8.64
C VAL A 63 -4.32 -9.29 9.89
N GLU A 64 -3.48 -9.84 10.76
CA GLU A 64 -3.07 -9.24 12.03
C GLU A 64 -1.85 -8.32 11.87
N GLU A 65 -1.00 -8.59 10.87
CA GLU A 65 0.22 -7.82 10.63
C GLU A 65 0.44 -7.54 9.14
N VAL A 66 0.65 -6.27 8.82
CA VAL A 66 1.08 -5.83 7.49
C VAL A 66 2.44 -5.15 7.58
N ARG A 67 3.38 -5.57 6.74
CA ARG A 67 4.72 -4.95 6.61
C ARG A 67 4.89 -4.35 5.23
N PHE A 68 5.33 -3.08 5.18
CA PHE A 68 5.78 -2.46 3.93
C PHE A 68 7.30 -2.63 3.80
N VAL A 69 7.72 -3.31 2.73
CA VAL A 69 9.14 -3.56 2.40
C VAL A 69 9.62 -2.47 1.45
N LEU A 70 10.48 -1.60 1.95
CA LEU A 70 10.89 -0.34 1.33
C LEU A 70 12.39 -0.38 1.03
N PHE A 71 12.78 0.12 -0.13
CA PHE A 71 14.16 -0.04 -0.62
C PHE A 71 15.13 1.00 -0.05
N ASP A 72 14.65 2.21 0.23
CA ASP A 72 15.48 3.33 0.68
C ASP A 72 14.88 4.07 1.88
N GLU A 73 15.71 4.88 2.51
CA GLU A 73 15.36 5.70 3.67
C GLU A 73 14.24 6.71 3.37
N PRO A 74 14.23 7.43 2.23
CA PRO A 74 13.13 8.34 1.90
C PRO A 74 11.77 7.64 1.80
N ALA A 75 11.70 6.45 1.19
CA ALA A 75 10.47 5.67 1.17
C ALA A 75 10.07 5.25 2.58
N TYR A 76 11.02 4.79 3.39
CA TYR A 76 10.75 4.46 4.80
C TYR A 76 10.13 5.62 5.56
N GLN A 77 10.72 6.82 5.46
CA GLN A 77 10.21 8.00 6.15
C GLN A 77 8.79 8.38 5.70
N ALA A 78 8.51 8.30 4.39
CA ALA A 78 7.17 8.57 3.87
C ALA A 78 6.12 7.60 4.43
N PHE A 79 6.40 6.31 4.49
CA PHE A 79 5.48 5.32 5.08
C PHE A 79 5.39 5.44 6.60
N ALA A 80 6.49 5.67 7.28
CA ALA A 80 6.53 5.83 8.74
C ALA A 80 5.69 7.02 9.22
N ALA A 81 5.65 8.12 8.46
CA ALA A 81 4.82 9.28 8.75
C ALA A 81 3.31 8.98 8.79
N HIS A 82 2.86 7.94 8.08
CA HIS A 82 1.45 7.54 8.02
C HIS A 82 1.13 6.28 8.85
N ALA A 83 2.15 5.53 9.27
CA ALA A 83 2.00 4.29 10.01
C ALA A 83 1.86 4.48 11.53
N GLY A 84 2.05 5.70 12.05
CA GLY A 84 1.90 6.06 13.47
C GLY A 84 0.50 5.89 14.05
#